data_AF-A0A7W7N153-F1
#
_entry.id   AF-A0A7W7N153-F1
#
_cell.length_a   1.000
_cell.length_b   1.000
_cell.length_c   1.000
_cell.angle_alpha   90.00
_cell.angle_beta   90.00
_cell.angle_gamma   90.00
#
_symmetry.space_group_name_H-M   'P 1'
#
loop_
_entity.id
_entity.type
_entity.pdbx_description
1 polymer ?
#
loop_
_entity_poly.entity_id
_entity_poly.type
_entity_poly.pdbx_seq_one_letter_code
_entity_poly.pdbx_strand_id
1 'polypeptide(L)'
;MTTEPRAAPPAAPAPPRWAVKPVRQLTAGELAEALGYLERHRPDDDVLGRALAGELARRTAAAEFARRTADRGAAGGAGPSATPSAPDAGGSRRPGA
;
A
#
# COMPACT_ATOMS: atom_id res chain seq x y z
N MET A 1 59.57 -20.49 12.10
CA MET A 1 58.26 -19.92 12.44
C MET A 1 57.35 -20.10 11.25
N THR A 2 56.51 -21.13 11.27
CA THR A 2 55.60 -21.44 10.17
C THR A 2 54.32 -20.65 10.41
N THR A 3 54.02 -19.67 9.57
CA THR A 3 52.74 -18.96 9.64
C THR A 3 51.68 -19.87 9.04
N GLU A 4 50.76 -20.38 9.86
CA GLU A 4 49.62 -21.11 9.32
C GLU A 4 48.69 -20.16 8.57
N PRO A 5 48.15 -20.55 7.41
CA PRO A 5 47.18 -19.73 6.70
C PRO A 5 45.90 -19.68 7.54
N ARG A 6 45.56 -18.48 8.02
CA ARG A 6 44.30 -18.21 8.70
C ARG A 6 43.15 -18.63 7.76
N ALA A 7 42.47 -19.72 8.09
CA ALA A 7 41.27 -20.15 7.38
C ALA A 7 40.26 -19.00 7.33
N ALA A 8 39.83 -18.64 6.11
CA ALA A 8 38.83 -17.62 5.91
C ALA A 8 37.51 -18.04 6.59
N PRO A 9 36.77 -17.11 7.24
CA PRO A 9 35.50 -17.44 7.84
C PRO A 9 34.52 -17.96 6.76
N PRO A 10 33.62 -18.89 7.12
CA PRO A 10 32.63 -19.41 6.18
C PRO A 10 31.80 -18.26 5.61
N ALA A 11 31.58 -18.29 4.30
CA ALA A 11 30.77 -17.28 3.62
C ALA A 11 29.38 -17.23 4.25
N ALA A 12 28.95 -16.03 4.66
CA ALA A 12 27.61 -15.84 5.18
C ALA A 12 26.59 -16.19 4.09
N PRO A 13 25.42 -16.78 4.45
CA PRO A 13 24.37 -17.05 3.49
C PRO A 13 23.96 -15.76 2.78
N ALA A 14 23.74 -15.87 1.46
CA ALA A 14 23.40 -14.72 0.64
C ALA A 14 22.14 -14.04 1.18
N PRO A 15 22.11 -12.69 1.23
CA PRO A 15 20.95 -11.97 1.72
C PRO A 15 19.74 -12.26 0.82
N PRO A 16 18.53 -12.34 1.38
CA PRO A 16 17.34 -12.55 0.58
C PRO A 16 17.14 -11.39 -0.40
N ARG A 17 16.62 -11.68 -1.59
CA ARG A 17 16.48 -10.74 -2.72
C ARG A 17 15.71 -9.45 -2.38
N TRP A 18 14.82 -9.49 -1.41
CA TRP A 18 14.07 -8.32 -0.96
C TRP A 18 14.93 -7.39 -0.09
N ALA A 19 15.99 -7.89 0.56
CA ALA A 19 16.81 -7.13 1.50
C ALA A 19 17.68 -6.05 0.84
N VAL A 20 17.88 -6.11 -0.47
CA VAL A 20 18.59 -5.06 -1.24
C VAL A 20 17.65 -3.96 -1.74
N LYS A 21 16.34 -4.09 -1.51
CA LYS A 21 15.33 -3.16 -2.01
C LYS A 21 14.90 -2.21 -0.88
N PRO A 22 14.68 -0.92 -1.16
CA PRO A 22 14.07 -0.03 -0.16
C PRO A 22 12.64 -0.50 0.12
N VAL A 23 12.18 -0.33 1.36
CA VAL A 23 10.85 -0.79 1.83
C VAL A 23 9.71 -0.31 0.92
N ARG A 24 9.81 0.92 0.39
CA ARG A 24 8.81 1.50 -0.52
C ARG A 24 8.69 0.76 -1.86
N GLN A 25 9.69 -0.04 -2.25
CA GLN A 25 9.74 -0.81 -3.50
C GLN A 25 9.45 -2.31 -3.31
N LEU A 26 9.26 -2.77 -2.07
CA LEU A 26 8.86 -4.16 -1.81
C LEU A 26 7.44 -4.38 -2.30
N THR A 27 7.12 -5.57 -2.80
CA THR A 27 5.73 -5.99 -3.07
C THR A 27 5.05 -6.45 -1.78
N ALA A 28 3.72 -6.62 -1.78
CA ALA A 28 3.01 -7.16 -0.60
C ALA A 28 3.51 -8.56 -0.22
N GLY A 29 3.83 -9.41 -1.21
CA GLY A 29 4.40 -10.73 -0.98
C GLY A 29 5.81 -10.66 -0.38
N GLU A 30 6.67 -9.76 -0.88
CA GLU A 30 8.01 -9.55 -0.32
C GLU A 30 7.96 -8.97 1.10
N LEU A 31 6.99 -8.12 1.43
CA LEU A 31 6.78 -7.60 2.79
C LEU A 31 6.42 -8.74 3.76
N ALA A 32 5.52 -9.64 3.36
CA ALA A 32 5.15 -10.80 4.17
C ALA A 32 6.33 -11.78 4.33
N GLU A 33 7.09 -12.02 3.24
CA GLU A 33 8.31 -12.85 3.27
C GLU A 33 9.36 -12.25 4.22
N ALA A 34 9.54 -10.93 4.19
CA ALA A 34 10.47 -10.21 5.04
C ALA A 34 10.09 -10.30 6.53
N LEU A 35 8.80 -10.15 6.87
CA LEU A 35 8.32 -10.32 8.24
C LEU A 35 8.60 -11.72 8.77
N GLY A 36 8.24 -12.76 8.01
CA GLY A 36 8.52 -14.14 8.40
C GLY A 36 10.02 -14.44 8.50
N TYR A 37 10.86 -13.78 7.70
CA TYR A 37 12.30 -13.90 7.83
C TYR A 37 12.81 -13.29 9.14
N LEU A 38 12.32 -12.10 9.52
CA LEU A 38 12.72 -11.45 10.79
C LEU A 38 12.32 -12.28 12.00
N GLU A 39 11.11 -12.83 12.02
CA GLU A 39 10.66 -13.71 13.12
C GLU A 39 11.59 -14.91 13.33
N ARG A 40 12.16 -15.45 12.25
CA ARG A 40 13.04 -16.63 12.31
C ARG A 40 14.52 -16.32 12.57
N HIS A 41 15.00 -15.15 12.14
CA HIS A 41 16.45 -14.88 12.10
C HIS A 41 16.86 -13.63 12.87
N ARG A 42 15.94 -12.69 13.12
CA ARG A 42 16.19 -11.40 13.80
C ARG A 42 14.96 -10.96 14.60
N PRO A 43 14.52 -11.75 15.59
CA PRO A 43 13.34 -11.41 16.38
C PRO A 43 13.51 -10.10 17.16
N ASP A 44 14.74 -9.69 17.44
CA ASP A 44 15.06 -8.46 18.18
C ASP A 44 15.01 -7.18 17.32
N ASP A 45 14.87 -7.30 15.98
CA ASP A 45 14.84 -6.15 15.07
C ASP A 45 13.42 -5.57 14.94
N ASP A 46 12.90 -5.08 16.07
CA ASP A 46 11.55 -4.52 16.19
C ASP A 46 11.32 -3.31 15.30
N VAL A 47 12.36 -2.49 15.09
CA VAL A 47 12.26 -1.26 14.29
C VAL A 47 11.99 -1.62 12.83
N LEU A 48 12.75 -2.55 12.28
CA LEU A 48 12.53 -3.02 10.91
C LEU A 48 11.20 -3.80 10.79
N GLY A 49 10.89 -4.64 11.78
CA GLY A 49 9.62 -5.38 11.84
C GLY A 49 8.39 -4.44 11.79
N ARG A 50 8.39 -3.38 12.62
CA ARG A 50 7.31 -2.38 12.64
C ARG A 50 7.22 -1.59 11.34
N ALA A 51 8.36 -1.22 10.74
CA ALA A 51 8.37 -0.50 9.47
C ALA A 51 7.75 -1.34 8.33
N LEU A 52 8.10 -2.63 8.25
CA LEU A 52 7.54 -3.56 7.26
C LEU A 52 6.04 -3.79 7.49
N ALA A 53 5.62 -4.02 8.74
CA ALA A 53 4.21 -4.20 9.09
C ALA A 53 3.38 -2.94 8.76
N GLY A 54 3.91 -1.75 9.03
CA GLY A 54 3.25 -0.48 8.71
C GLY A 54 3.06 -0.26 7.21
N GLU A 55 4.07 -0.57 6.39
CA GLU A 55 3.96 -0.47 4.93
C GLU A 55 2.97 -1.51 4.38
N LEU A 56 2.96 -2.74 4.90
CA LEU A 56 2.00 -3.76 4.53
C LEU A 56 0.56 -3.31 4.85
N ALA A 57 0.33 -2.81 6.07
CA ALA A 57 -0.98 -2.28 6.48
C ALA A 57 -1.43 -1.13 5.57
N ARG A 58 -0.54 -0.19 5.24
CA ARG A 58 -0.86 0.92 4.33
C ARG A 58 -1.30 0.43 2.95
N ARG A 59 -0.59 -0.55 2.39
CA ARG A 59 -0.89 -1.08 1.05
C ARG A 59 -2.18 -1.88 1.02
N THR A 60 -2.42 -2.70 2.04
CA THR A 60 -3.69 -3.41 2.19
C THR A 60 -4.85 -2.43 2.32
N ALA A 61 -4.70 -1.37 3.14
CA ALA A 61 -5.72 -0.34 3.26
C ALA A 61 -5.98 0.39 1.93
N ALA A 62 -4.92 0.73 1.18
CA ALA A 62 -5.05 1.36 -0.14
C ALA A 62 -5.76 0.45 -1.16
N ALA A 63 -5.41 -0.84 -1.18
CA ALA A 63 -6.04 -1.83 -2.06
C ALA A 63 -7.53 -2.01 -1.73
N GLU A 64 -7.86 -2.12 -0.45
CA GLU A 64 -9.25 -2.21 0.02
C GLU A 64 -10.06 -0.95 -0.30
N PHE A 65 -9.46 0.23 -0.14
CA PHE A 65 -10.11 1.49 -0.51
C PHE A 65 -10.40 1.57 -2.01
N ALA A 66 -9.43 1.17 -2.85
CA ALA A 66 -9.61 1.12 -4.29
C ALA A 66 -10.72 0.14 -4.68
N ARG A 67 -10.74 -1.06 -4.09
CA ARG A 67 -11.78 -2.07 -4.31
C ARG A 67 -13.18 -1.55 -3.99
N ARG A 68 -13.38 -0.99 -2.79
CA ARG A 68 -14.68 -0.42 -2.37
C ARG A 68 -15.15 0.72 -3.26
N THR A 69 -14.22 1.46 -3.87
CA THR A 69 -14.55 2.54 -4.79
C THR A 69 -14.99 1.98 -6.14
N ALA A 70 -14.32 0.93 -6.64
CA ALA A 70 -14.74 0.21 -7.83
C ALA A 70 -16.14 -0.44 -7.66
N ASP A 71 -16.38 -1.10 -6.52
CA ASP A 71 -17.66 -1.74 -6.22
C ASP A 71 -18.82 -0.72 -6.17
N ARG A 72 -18.57 0.48 -5.63
CA ARG A 72 -19.55 1.58 -5.64
C ARG A 72 -19.81 2.15 -7.04
N GLY A 73 -18.79 2.22 -7.88
CA GLY A 73 -18.94 2.62 -9.29
C GLY A 73 -19.78 1.63 -10.10
N ALA A 74 -19.63 0.33 -9.84
CA ALA A 74 -20.44 -0.72 -10.46
C ALA A 74 -21.90 -0.70 -9.98
N ALA A 75 -22.15 -0.41 -8.69
CA ALA A 75 -23.49 -0.29 -8.13
C ALA A 75 -24.22 1.02 -8.52
N GLY A 76 -23.50 2.05 -8.97
CA GLY A 76 -24.05 3.33 -9.43
C GLY A 76 -24.46 3.38 -10.91
N GLY A 77 -24.34 2.28 -11.65
CA GLY A 77 -24.62 2.21 -13.10
C GLY A 77 -26.10 2.17 -13.49
N ALA A 78 -27.03 2.23 -12.53
CA ALA A 78 -28.48 2.29 -12.78
C ALA A 78 -29.09 3.56 -12.15
N GLY A 79 -28.83 4.71 -12.75
CA GLY A 79 -29.52 5.96 -12.43
C GLY A 79 -29.33 6.96 -13.56
N PRO A 80 -30.39 7.35 -14.30
CA PRO A 80 -30.25 8.34 -15.36
C PRO A 80 -29.79 9.67 -14.75
N SER A 81 -28.74 10.23 -15.34
CA SER A 81 -28.23 11.56 -15.05
C SER A 81 -29.39 12.55 -14.96
N ALA A 82 -29.56 13.11 -13.76
CA ALA A 82 -30.30 14.34 -13.57
C ALA A 82 -29.71 15.40 -14.52
N THR A 83 -30.51 15.83 -15.49
CA THR A 83 -30.28 17.09 -16.16
C THR A 83 -30.26 18.20 -15.11
N PRO A 84 -29.27 19.12 -15.13
CA PRO A 84 -29.35 20.30 -14.29
C PRO A 84 -30.48 21.19 -14.83
N SER A 85 -31.66 21.14 -14.21
CA SER A 85 -32.74 22.08 -14.48
C SER A 85 -32.29 23.48 -14.03
N ALA A 86 -32.08 24.34 -15.02
CA ALA A 86 -31.81 25.76 -14.83
C ALA A 86 -32.98 26.45 -14.10
N PRO A 87 -32.72 27.53 -13.34
CA PRO A 87 -33.76 28.27 -12.65
C PRO A 87 -34.66 29.02 -13.65
N ASP A 88 -35.97 28.76 -13.56
CA ASP A 88 -37.01 29.45 -14.33
C ASP A 88 -37.06 30.93 -13.90
N ALA A 89 -36.46 31.80 -14.70
CA ALA A 89 -36.58 33.25 -14.56
C ALA A 89 -37.91 33.74 -15.15
N GLY A 90 -39.02 33.26 -14.59
CA GLY A 90 -40.38 33.67 -14.93
C GLY A 90 -40.79 34.98 -14.26
N GLY A 91 -40.06 36.06 -14.52
CA GLY A 91 -40.48 37.41 -14.13
C GLY A 91 -41.57 37.93 -15.07
N SER A 92 -42.84 37.87 -14.66
CA SER A 92 -43.88 38.67 -15.32
C SER A 92 -45.06 39.02 -14.42
N ARG A 93 -45.13 40.34 -14.19
CA ARG A 93 -46.31 41.20 -14.07
C ARG A 93 -47.07 41.23 -12.73
N ARG A 94 -46.91 42.36 -12.04
CA ARG A 94 -47.90 42.91 -11.11
C ARG A 94 -48.73 44.00 -11.84
N PRO A 95 -50.06 44.08 -11.66
CA PRO A 95 -50.91 45.05 -12.33
C PRO A 95 -51.17 46.30 -11.47
N GLY A 96 -51.48 47.41 -12.15
CA GLY A 96 -52.43 48.43 -11.68
C GLY A 96 -51.90 49.54 -10.77
N ALA A 97 -51.80 50.76 -11.32
CA ALA A 97 -52.60 51.95 -10.99
C ALA A 97 -52.07 53.15 -11.77
#